data_AF-A0A963PQW0-F1
#
_entry.id   AF-A0A963PQW0-F1
#
_cell.length_a   1.000
_cell.length_b   1.000
_cell.length_c   1.000
_cell.angle_alpha   90.00
_cell.angle_beta   90.00
_cell.angle_gamma   90.00
#
_symmetry.space_group_name_H-M   'P 1'
#
loop_
_entity.id
_entity.type
_entity.pdbx_description
1 polymer ?
#
loop_
_entity_poly.entity_id
_entity_poly.type
_entity_poly.pdbx_seq_one_letter_code
_entity_poly.pdbx_strand_id
1 'polypeptide(L)' 'MDLAFTPEELKFRDEIRAWVKEHLPQDIASKVHKAQRLTRDDMQRWARILGKQGWLGYGWPKQFG' A
#
# COMPACT_ATOMS: atom_id res chain seq x y z
N MET A 1 -8.55 -14.25 -25.28
CA MET A 1 -8.24 -13.16 -24.33
C MET A 1 -6.89 -13.51 -23.74
N ASP A 2 -5.88 -12.69 -24.00
CA ASP A 2 -4.59 -12.83 -23.34
C ASP A 2 -4.70 -12.18 -21.95
N LEU A 3 -4.28 -12.91 -20.93
CA LEU A 3 -4.35 -12.51 -19.52
C LEU A 3 -2.95 -12.33 -18.92
N ALA A 4 -1.90 -12.45 -19.73
CA ALA A 4 -0.53 -12.21 -19.31
C ALA A 4 -0.27 -10.71 -19.10
N PHE A 5 0.47 -10.39 -18.04
CA PHE A 5 0.94 -9.04 -17.80
C PHE A 5 2.04 -8.66 -18.79
N THR A 6 2.10 -7.40 -19.19
CA THR A 6 3.23 -6.87 -19.96
C THR A 6 4.49 -6.77 -19.09
N PRO A 7 5.70 -6.71 -19.69
CA PRO A 7 6.93 -6.48 -18.94
C PRO A 7 6.90 -5.21 -18.07
N GLU A 8 6.24 -4.15 -18.52
CA GLU A 8 6.09 -2.89 -17.79
C GLU A 8 5.20 -3.07 -16.56
N GLU A 9 4.09 -3.81 -16.69
CA GLU A 9 3.20 -4.12 -15.58
C GLU A 9 3.89 -5.00 -14.52
N LEU A 10 4.72 -5.96 -14.96
CA LEU A 10 5.54 -6.78 -14.06
C LEU A 10 6.55 -5.93 -13.29
N LYS A 11 7.24 -5.01 -13.98
CA LYS A 11 8.18 -4.08 -13.35
C LYS A 11 7.48 -3.20 -12.32
N PHE A 12 6.35 -2.60 -12.67
CA PHE A 12 5.57 -1.77 -11.76
C PHE A 12 5.09 -2.54 -10.53
N ARG A 13 4.65 -3.79 -10.72
CA ARG A 13 4.28 -4.68 -9.62
C ARG A 13 5.43 -4.92 -8.65
N ASP A 14 6.64 -5.15 -9.18
CA ASP A 14 7.81 -5.41 -8.35
C ASP A 14 8.28 -4.15 -7.62
N GLU A 15 8.17 -2.97 -8.24
CA GLU A 15 8.39 -1.67 -7.59
C GLU A 15 7.43 -1.45 -6.40
N ILE A 16 6.12 -1.71 -6.59
CA ILE A 16 5.14 -1.61 -5.49
C ILE A 16 5.49 -2.58 -4.36
N ARG A 17 5.82 -3.85 -4.69
CA ARG A 17 6.15 -4.86 -3.69
C ARG A 17 7.37 -4.47 -2.86
N ALA A 18 8.41 -3.95 -3.52
CA ALA A 18 9.60 -3.47 -2.86
C ALA A 18 9.28 -2.30 -1.91
N TRP A 19 8.53 -1.30 -2.40
CA TRP A 19 8.13 -0.15 -1.60
C TRP A 19 7.31 -0.56 -0.37
N VAL A 20 6.30 -1.44 -0.55
CA VAL A 20 5.47 -1.91 0.57
C VAL A 20 6.32 -2.67 1.59
N LYS A 21 7.26 -3.50 1.16
CA LYS A 21 8.16 -4.23 2.07
C LYS A 21 9.02 -3.28 2.92
N GLU A 22 9.48 -2.18 2.34
CA GLU A 22 10.30 -1.19 3.02
C GLU A 22 9.48 -0.28 3.96
N HIS A 23 8.25 0.06 3.59
CA HIS A 23 7.47 1.09 4.26
C HIS A 23 6.35 0.57 5.18
N LEU A 24 5.88 -0.68 5.00
CA LEU A 24 4.85 -1.27 5.85
C LEU A 24 5.44 -1.60 7.23
N PRO A 25 4.93 -1.01 8.33
CA PRO A 25 5.43 -1.33 9.66
C PRO A 25 5.21 -2.81 10.00
N GLN A 26 6.28 -3.46 10.45
CA GLN A 26 6.28 -4.90 10.74
C GLN A 26 5.24 -5.29 11.81
N ASP A 27 4.98 -4.40 12.78
CA ASP A 27 3.98 -4.59 13.82
C ASP A 27 2.55 -4.67 13.24
N ILE A 28 2.23 -3.80 12.27
CA ILE A 28 0.96 -3.80 11.55
C ILE A 28 0.86 -5.05 10.66
N ALA A 29 1.92 -5.35 9.90
CA ALA A 29 1.97 -6.54 9.06
C ALA A 29 1.72 -7.81 9.88
N SER A 30 2.38 -7.94 11.04
CA SER A 30 2.26 -9.10 11.93
C SER A 30 0.83 -9.29 12.44
N LYS A 31 0.14 -8.20 12.80
CA LYS A 31 -1.28 -8.25 13.22
C LYS A 31 -2.16 -8.80 12.10
N VAL A 32 -1.99 -8.30 10.87
CA VAL A 32 -2.75 -8.76 9.70
C VAL A 32 -2.50 -10.24 9.41
N HIS A 33 -1.24 -10.69 9.40
CA HIS A 33 -0.91 -12.10 9.14
C HIS A 33 -1.46 -13.05 10.21
N LYS A 34 -1.65 -12.56 11.43
CA LYS A 34 -2.22 -13.32 12.56
C LYS A 34 -3.74 -13.13 12.71
N ALA A 35 -4.40 -12.49 11.74
CA ALA A 35 -5.82 -12.15 11.79
C ALA A 35 -6.24 -11.38 13.08
N GLN A 36 -5.34 -10.58 13.62
CA GLN A 36 -5.59 -9.76 14.80
C GLN A 36 -6.30 -8.46 14.42
N ARG A 37 -7.12 -7.94 15.35
CA ARG A 37 -7.80 -6.66 15.14
C ARG A 37 -6.79 -5.51 15.12
N LEU A 38 -6.89 -4.68 14.08
CA LEU A 38 -6.14 -3.42 14.00
C LEU A 38 -6.81 -2.36 14.87
N THR A 39 -5.99 -1.59 15.57
CA THR A 39 -6.44 -0.39 16.28
C THR A 39 -6.64 0.76 15.29
N ARG A 40 -7.30 1.83 15.74
CA ARG A 40 -7.41 3.08 14.97
C ARG A 40 -6.02 3.63 14.59
N ASP A 41 -5.07 3.57 15.51
CA ASP A 41 -3.75 4.17 15.30
C ASP A 41 -2.91 3.35 14.31
N ASP A 42 -3.07 2.02 14.30
CA ASP A 42 -2.48 1.15 13.27
C ASP A 42 -2.96 1.59 11.88
N MET A 43 -4.28 1.71 11.71
CA MET A 43 -4.89 2.11 10.44
C MET A 43 -4.47 3.52 10.01
N GLN A 44 -4.45 4.48 10.94
CA GLN A 44 -4.03 5.86 10.63
C GLN A 44 -2.55 5.97 10.30
N ARG A 45 -1.69 5.21 11.00
CA ARG A 45 -0.25 5.19 10.71
C ARG A 45 0.00 4.69 9.29
N TRP A 46 -0.66 3.59 8.90
CA TRP A 46 -0.55 3.08 7.54
C TRP A 46 -1.09 4.06 6.49
N ALA A 47 -2.27 4.65 6.73
CA ALA A 47 -2.85 5.66 5.83
C ALA A 47 -1.91 6.87 5.63
N ARG A 48 -1.28 7.39 6.69
CA ARG A 48 -0.31 8.49 6.59
C ARG A 48 0.92 8.12 5.77
N ILE A 49 1.41 6.89 5.89
CA ILE A 49 2.57 6.40 5.10
C ILE A 49 2.21 6.37 3.61
N LEU A 50 1.04 5.81 3.27
CA LEU A 50 0.53 5.84 1.89
C LEU A 50 0.30 7.27 1.36
N GLY A 51 -0.19 8.16 2.21
CA GLY A 51 -0.42 9.56 1.85
C GLY A 51 0.86 10.31 1.48
N LYS A 52 1.98 10.04 2.15
CA LYS A 52 3.29 10.62 1.79
C LYS A 52 3.76 10.23 0.39
N GLN A 53 3.38 9.04 -0.06
CA GLN A 53 3.67 8.54 -1.41
C GLN A 53 2.63 9.00 -2.45
N GLY A 54 1.57 9.70 -2.02
CA GLY A 54 0.44 10.09 -2.88
C GLY A 54 -0.48 8.93 -3.25
N TRP A 55 -0.40 7.80 -2.54
CA TRP A 55 -1.20 6.60 -2.83
C TRP A 55 -2.48 6.54 -2.02
N LEU A 56 -2.55 7.25 -0.89
CA LEU A 56 -3.82 7.43 -0.18
C LEU A 56 -4.70 8.38 -0.99
N GLY A 57 -5.88 7.91 -1.41
CA GLY A 57 -6.81 8.74 -2.16
C GLY A 57 -6.37 9.03 -3.60
N TYR A 58 -5.57 8.14 -4.23
CA TYR A 58 -5.06 8.33 -5.60
C TYR A 58 -6.15 8.66 -6.65
N GLY A 59 -7.40 8.23 -6.40
CA GLY A 59 -8.54 8.49 -7.29
C GLY A 59 -9.28 9.81 -7.01
N TRP A 60 -8.89 10.57 -5.99
CA TRP A 60 -9.54 11.83 -5.64
C TRP A 60 -8.99 12.98 -6.50
N PRO A 61 -9.82 13.98 -6.83
CA PRO A 61 -9.33 15.22 -7.41
C PRO A 61 -8.28 15.88 -6.49
N LYS A 62 -7.18 16.37 -7.07
CA LYS A 62 -6.08 17.02 -6.34
C LYS A 62 -6.52 18.19 -5.45
N GLN A 63 -7.66 18.83 -5.76
CA GLN A 63 -8.22 19.90 -4.93
C GLN A 63 -8.64 19.43 -3.52
N PHE A 64 -8.78 18.12 -3.30
CA PHE A 64 -9.12 17.51 -2.01
C PHE A 64 -7.93 16.81 -1.34
N GLY A 65 -6.72 16.94 -1.90
CA GLY A 65 -5.49 16.28 -1.45
C GLY A 65 -4.34 16.45 -2.44
#